data_AF-A0A9W6NWP5-F1
#
_entry.id   AF-A0A9W6NWP5-F1
#
_cell.length_a   1.000
_cell.length_b   1.000
_cell.length_c   1.000
_cell.angle_alpha   90.00
_cell.angle_beta   90.00
_cell.angle_gamma   90.00
#
_symmetry.space_group_name_H-M   'P 1'
#
loop_
_entity.id
_entity.type
_entity.pdbx_description
1 polymer ?
#
loop_
_entity_poly.entity_id
_entity_poly.type
_entity_poly.pdbx_seq_one_letter_code
_entity_poly.pdbx_strand_id
1 'polypeptide(L)' 'MPMTDGQQRHEWSTRFARAVAEEIRGGVATGALTWAEADQLLARLRTVVEQALEPLPVG' A
#
# COMPACT_ATOMS: atom_id res chain seq x y z
N MET A 1 -1.24 17.44 22.32
CA MET A 1 -0.29 16.32 22.50
C MET A 1 0.22 15.92 21.13
N PRO A 2 1.54 15.87 20.89
CA PRO A 2 2.07 15.32 19.65
C PRO A 2 1.71 13.84 19.54
N MET A 3 1.37 13.38 18.33
CA MET A 3 1.05 11.97 18.08
C MET A 3 2.32 11.12 18.24
N THR A 4 2.19 9.96 18.88
CA THR A 4 3.28 8.98 18.95
C THR A 4 3.59 8.42 17.56
N ASP A 5 4.83 7.99 17.33
CA ASP A 5 5.26 7.39 16.06
C ASP A 5 4.37 6.20 15.63
N GLY A 6 3.89 5.40 16.59
CA GLY A 6 2.98 4.30 16.32
C GLY A 6 1.62 4.76 15.78
N GLN A 7 1.08 5.87 16.32
CA GLN A 7 -0.17 6.45 15.85
C GLN A 7 -0.02 7.09 14.47
N GLN A 8 1.12 7.75 14.20
CA GLN A 8 1.42 8.32 12.89
C GLN A 8 1.55 7.23 11.82
N ARG A 9 2.25 6.13 12.12
CA ARG A 9 2.37 4.97 11.21
C ARG A 9 1.03 4.30 10.94
N HIS A 10 0.19 4.14 11.96
CA HIS A 10 -1.13 3.53 11.82
C HIS A 10 -2.09 4.39 10.97
N GLU A 11 -2.06 5.71 11.16
CA GLU A 11 -2.85 6.61 10.35
C GLU A 11 -2.37 6.63 8.89
N TRP A 12 -1.06 6.66 8.69
CA TRP A 12 -0.45 6.57 7.36
C TRP A 12 -0.82 5.27 6.65
N SER A 13 -0.70 4.12 7.31
CA SER A 13 -1.02 2.81 6.72
C SER A 13 -2.50 2.70 6.33
N THR A 14 -3.39 3.24 7.16
CA THR A 14 -4.83 3.28 6.89
C THR A 14 -5.15 4.13 5.67
N ARG A 15 -4.56 5.33 5.57
CA ARG A 15 -4.75 6.23 4.41
C ARG A 15 -4.19 5.61 3.14
N PHE A 16 -3.01 5.00 3.21
CA PHE A 16 -2.37 4.33 2.09
C PHE A 16 -3.23 3.17 1.57
N ALA A 17 -3.66 2.26 2.46
CA ALA A 17 -4.50 1.13 2.08
C ALA A 17 -5.81 1.58 1.42
N ARG A 18 -6.43 2.65 1.93
CA ARG A 18 -7.63 3.22 1.35
C ARG A 18 -7.41 3.77 -0.06
N ALA A 19 -6.37 4.57 -0.25
CA ALA A 19 -6.06 5.16 -1.56
C ALA A 19 -5.79 4.08 -2.61
N VAL A 20 -4.97 3.07 -2.27
CA VAL A 20 -4.69 1.94 -3.15
C VAL A 20 -5.97 1.18 -3.50
N ALA A 21 -6.84 0.90 -2.53
CA ALA A 21 -8.10 0.21 -2.78
C ALA A 21 -9.08 1.01 -3.66
N GLU A 22 -9.08 2.34 -3.57
CA GLU A 22 -9.88 3.22 -4.43
C GLU A 22 -9.35 3.21 -5.87
N GLU A 23 -8.04 3.35 -6.06
CA GLU A 23 -7.40 3.32 -7.38
C GLU A 23 -7.56 1.98 -8.10
N ILE A 24 -7.34 0.86 -7.39
CA ILE A 24 -7.50 -0.47 -7.97
C ILE A 24 -8.95 -0.72 -8.40
N ARG A 25 -9.92 -0.33 -7.55
CA ARG A 25 -11.34 -0.44 -7.92
C ARG A 25 -11.70 0.44 -9.11
N GLY A 26 -11.16 1.65 -9.18
CA GLY A 26 -11.33 2.54 -10.34
C GLY A 26 -10.76 1.95 -11.63
N GLY A 27 -9.55 1.38 -11.57
CA GLY A 27 -8.91 0.73 -12.71
C GLY A 27 -9.68 -0.49 -13.22
N VAL A 28 -10.24 -1.30 -12.31
CA VAL A 28 -11.10 -2.43 -12.68
C VAL A 28 -12.43 -1.95 -13.27
N ALA A 29 -13.08 -0.96 -12.65
CA ALA A 29 -14.37 -0.43 -13.12
C ALA A 29 -14.28 0.20 -14.52
N THR A 30 -13.14 0.78 -14.87
CA THR A 30 -12.87 1.39 -16.18
C THR A 30 -12.33 0.39 -17.21
N GLY A 31 -12.04 -0.85 -16.80
CA GLY A 31 -11.45 -1.87 -17.65
C GLY A 31 -9.95 -1.67 -17.94
N ALA A 32 -9.29 -0.73 -17.26
CA ALA A 32 -7.84 -0.53 -17.36
C ALA A 32 -7.04 -1.69 -16.73
N LEU A 33 -7.64 -2.42 -15.80
CA LEU A 33 -7.10 -3.60 -15.15
C LEU A 33 -8.17 -4.71 -15.10
N THR A 34 -7.76 -5.93 -15.37
CA THR A 34 -8.56 -7.10 -15.01
C THR A 34 -8.44 -7.38 -13.51
N TRP A 35 -9.38 -8.15 -12.95
CA TRP A 35 -9.30 -8.61 -11.56
C TRP A 35 -8.03 -9.40 -11.25
N ALA A 36 -7.54 -10.20 -12.22
CA ALA A 36 -6.30 -10.97 -12.06
C ALA A 36 -5.06 -10.06 -12.01
N GLU A 37 -4.99 -9.04 -12.86
CA GLU A 37 -3.89 -8.06 -12.85
C GLU A 37 -3.91 -7.20 -11.58
N ALA A 38 -5.10 -6.83 -11.10
CA ALA A 38 -5.26 -6.13 -9.83
C ALA A 38 -4.72 -6.94 -8.65
N ASP A 39 -5.04 -8.24 -8.58
CA ASP A 39 -4.53 -9.13 -7.53
C ASP A 39 -3.00 -9.26 -7.59
N GLN A 40 -2.45 -9.44 -8.80
CA GLN A 40 -1.00 -9.51 -9.00
C GLN A 40 -0.30 -8.20 -8.61
N LEU A 41 -0.91 -7.05 -8.92
CA LEU A 41 -0.40 -5.73 -8.56
C LEU A 41 -0.38 -5.54 -7.04
N LEU A 42 -1.46 -5.93 -6.35
CA LEU A 42 -1.52 -5.89 -4.88
C LEU A 42 -0.46 -6.79 -4.24
N ALA A 43 -0.25 -8.00 -4.77
CA ALA A 43 0.78 -8.91 -4.28
C ALA A 43 2.19 -8.32 -4.42
N ARG A 44 2.50 -7.69 -5.56
CA ARG A 44 3.80 -7.01 -5.79
C ARG A 44 3.96 -5.79 -4.90
N LEU A 45 2.90 -4.99 -4.74
CA LEU A 45 2.92 -3.81 -3.89
C LEU A 45 3.22 -4.18 -2.43
N ARG A 46 2.63 -5.26 -1.93
CA ARG A 46 2.95 -5.79 -0.60
C ARG A 46 4.45 -6.05 -0.44
N THR A 47 5.05 -6.76 -1.40
CA THR A 47 6.50 -7.05 -1.36
C THR A 47 7.34 -5.77 -1.34
N VAL A 48 7.00 -4.77 -2.15
CA VAL A 48 7.71 -3.48 -2.16
C VAL A 48 7.58 -2.76 -0.82
N VAL A 49 6.39 -2.76 -0.22
CA VAL A 49 6.16 -2.16 1.09
C VAL A 49 6.96 -2.89 2.17
N GLU A 50 6.97 -4.22 2.17
CA GLU A 50 7.76 -5.03 3.10
C GLU A 50 9.26 -4.72 2.98
N GLN A 51 9.79 -4.64 1.75
CA GLN A 51 11.18 -4.27 1.49
C GLN A 51 11.52 -2.84 1.93
N ALA A 52 10.59 -1.89 1.74
CA ALA A 52 10.80 -0.50 2.18
C ALA A 52 10.80 -0.34 3.70
N LEU A 53 10.16 -1.28 4.42
CA LEU A 53 10.13 -1.33 5.88
C LEU A 53 11.31 -2.10 6.47
N GLU A 54 12.01 -2.91 5.68
CA GLU A 54 13.25 -3.54 6.12
C GLU A 54 14.32 -2.47 6.35
N PRO A 55 14.94 -2.43 7.55
CA PRO A 55 16.03 -1.51 7.79
C PRO A 55 17.20 -1.89 6.87
N LEU A 56 17.67 -0.91 6.07
CA LEU A 56 18.90 -1.05 5.31
C LEU A 56 20.02 -1.49 6.26
N PRO A 57 20.83 -2.49 5.90
CA PRO A 57 21.97 -2.88 6.72
C PRO A 57 22.86 -1.65 6.88
N VAL A 58 23.00 -1.20 8.13
CA VAL A 58 23.99 -0.19 8.51
C VAL A 58 25.38 -0.83 8.35
N GLY A 59 26.01 -0.56 7.22
CA GLY A 59 27.43 -0.85 6.98
C GLY A 59 28.32 0.26 7.51
#